data_AF-A0A7K8BQQ6-F1
#
_entry.id   AF-A0A7K8BQQ6-F1
#
_cell.length_a   1.000
_cell.length_b   1.000
_cell.length_c   1.000
_cell.angle_alpha   90.00
_cell.angle_beta   90.00
_cell.angle_gamma   90.00
#
_symmetry.space_group_name_H-M   'P 1'
#
loop_
_entity.id
_entity.type
_entity.pdbx_description
1 polymer ?
#
loop_
_entity_poly.entity_id
_entity_poly.type
_entity_poly.pdbx_seq_one_letter_code
_entity_poly.pdbx_strand_id
1 'polypeptide(L)'
;AKATTIKEALARWEEKSGQKASEAKEVKLYGQVPPVEKMDGALSALVNCEKLSLSTNCIDRIANLNNLKKLRILSLGRNNIKNLNGLEAVADTLEELWISYNLIEKLRGIRAMKKLKILYMSNNLVKDWDVLSMFHNLVGVFTFVVAAEFVRLAELPLLEELVFVGNPLQEKFAADQNSWIEEATKRVPNLKKLDGTLVVKEEEEEGG
;
A
#
# COMPACT_ATOMS: atom_id res chain seq x y z
N ALA A 1 0.97 -24.16 -18.31
CA ALA A 1 -0.46 -24.07 -17.96
C ALA A 1 -0.89 -22.61 -18.06
N LYS A 2 -2.13 -22.33 -18.48
CA LYS A 2 -2.65 -20.95 -18.53
C LYS A 2 -2.84 -20.44 -17.10
N ALA A 3 -2.50 -19.19 -16.82
CA ALA A 3 -2.71 -18.56 -15.51
C ALA A 3 -4.19 -18.58 -15.12
N THR A 4 -4.48 -18.69 -13.82
CA THR A 4 -5.86 -18.68 -13.32
C THR A 4 -6.42 -17.27 -13.50
N THR A 5 -7.60 -17.16 -14.11
CA THR A 5 -8.33 -15.89 -14.24
C THR A 5 -9.03 -15.54 -12.93
N ILE A 6 -9.33 -14.26 -12.69
CA ILE A 6 -10.11 -13.88 -11.50
C ILE A 6 -11.48 -14.55 -11.54
N LYS A 7 -12.09 -14.69 -12.73
CA LYS A 7 -13.35 -15.41 -12.90
C LYS A 7 -13.28 -16.86 -12.38
N GLU A 8 -12.23 -17.59 -12.72
CA GLU A 8 -12.03 -18.98 -12.25
C GLU A 8 -11.72 -19.01 -10.74
N ALA A 9 -10.90 -18.09 -10.24
CA ALA A 9 -10.60 -17.98 -8.82
C ALA A 9 -11.85 -17.66 -8.00
N LEU A 10 -12.71 -16.76 -8.51
CA LEU A 10 -14.00 -16.43 -7.90
C LEU A 10 -14.93 -17.64 -7.90
N ALA A 11 -15.06 -18.36 -9.02
CA ALA A 11 -15.93 -19.54 -9.08
C ALA A 11 -15.51 -20.62 -8.05
N ARG A 12 -14.20 -20.89 -7.92
CA ARG A 12 -13.67 -21.79 -6.88
C ARG A 12 -13.91 -21.27 -5.47
N TRP A 13 -13.80 -19.95 -5.28
CA TRP A 13 -14.06 -19.31 -3.99
C TRP A 13 -15.55 -19.36 -3.62
N GLU A 14 -16.46 -19.15 -4.56
CA GLU A 14 -17.92 -19.28 -4.37
C GLU A 14 -18.29 -20.72 -4.01
N GLU A 15 -17.72 -21.71 -4.71
CA GLU A 15 -17.92 -23.13 -4.41
C GLU A 15 -17.44 -23.48 -2.99
N LYS A 16 -16.28 -22.96 -2.58
CA LYS A 16 -15.70 -23.23 -1.27
C LYS A 16 -16.40 -22.48 -0.12
N SER A 17 -16.85 -21.25 -0.38
CA SER A 17 -17.48 -20.40 0.63
C SER A 17 -19.00 -20.63 0.75
N GLY A 18 -19.62 -21.18 -0.29
CA GLY A 18 -21.07 -21.28 -0.42
C GLY A 18 -21.78 -19.94 -0.58
N GLN A 19 -21.03 -18.85 -0.77
CA GLN A 19 -21.57 -17.48 -0.92
C GLN A 19 -21.35 -16.97 -2.33
N LYS A 20 -22.29 -16.16 -2.82
CA LYS A 20 -22.09 -15.41 -4.06
C LYS A 20 -21.12 -14.26 -3.84
N ALA A 21 -20.19 -14.09 -4.76
CA ALA A 21 -19.17 -13.04 -4.70
C ALA A 21 -19.79 -11.62 -4.70
N SER A 22 -20.99 -11.45 -5.25
CA SER A 22 -21.72 -10.18 -5.25
C SER A 22 -22.29 -9.76 -3.88
N GLU A 23 -22.52 -10.72 -2.99
CA GLU A 23 -23.09 -10.50 -1.65
C GLU A 23 -22.02 -10.57 -0.56
N ALA A 24 -20.88 -11.17 -0.89
CA ALA A 24 -19.77 -11.34 0.02
C ALA A 24 -19.11 -10.02 0.41
N LYS A 25 -18.93 -9.84 1.72
CA LYS A 25 -18.15 -8.72 2.27
C LYS A 25 -16.65 -8.98 2.28
N GLU A 26 -16.24 -10.25 2.39
CA GLU A 26 -14.84 -10.65 2.43
C GLU A 26 -14.60 -11.72 1.37
N VAL A 27 -13.69 -11.44 0.43
CA VAL A 27 -13.36 -12.33 -0.67
C VAL A 27 -11.87 -12.65 -0.65
N LYS A 28 -11.54 -13.95 -0.60
CA LYS A 28 -10.19 -14.47 -0.38
C LYS A 28 -9.73 -15.29 -1.58
N LEU A 29 -8.98 -14.64 -2.47
CA LEU A 29 -8.42 -15.20 -3.71
C LEU A 29 -6.90 -15.37 -3.62
N TYR A 30 -6.37 -15.58 -2.42
CA TYR A 30 -4.93 -15.75 -2.22
C TYR A 30 -4.45 -17.14 -2.69
N GLY A 31 -3.19 -17.23 -3.12
CA GLY A 31 -2.51 -18.51 -3.36
C GLY A 31 -3.15 -19.40 -4.43
N GLN A 32 -3.55 -18.82 -5.57
CA GLN A 32 -4.15 -19.61 -6.65
C GLN A 32 -3.11 -20.52 -7.31
N VAL A 33 -3.55 -21.70 -7.74
CA VAL A 33 -2.73 -22.66 -8.49
C VAL A 33 -3.47 -23.02 -9.78
N PRO A 34 -2.94 -22.69 -10.98
CA PRO A 34 -1.84 -21.76 -11.25
C PRO A 34 -2.08 -20.32 -10.71
N PRO A 35 -1.05 -19.50 -10.49
CA PRO A 35 -1.22 -18.16 -9.91
C PRO A 35 -2.00 -17.22 -10.85
N VAL A 36 -2.64 -16.20 -10.27
CA VAL A 36 -3.26 -15.12 -11.04
C VAL A 36 -2.19 -14.14 -11.49
N GLU A 37 -2.11 -13.86 -12.79
CA GLU A 37 -1.16 -12.90 -13.34
C GLU A 37 -1.76 -11.51 -13.57
N LYS A 38 -3.08 -11.43 -13.79
CA LYS A 38 -3.76 -10.18 -14.17
C LYS A 38 -5.10 -10.05 -13.45
N MET A 39 -5.37 -8.84 -12.97
CA MET A 39 -6.70 -8.46 -12.50
C MET A 39 -7.61 -8.23 -13.71
N ASP A 40 -8.69 -9.00 -13.82
CA ASP A 40 -9.66 -8.89 -14.92
C ASP A 40 -11.00 -8.28 -14.45
N GLY A 41 -11.90 -8.05 -15.40
CA GLY A 41 -13.18 -7.39 -15.16
C GLY A 41 -14.13 -8.15 -14.23
N ALA A 42 -13.88 -9.42 -13.90
CA ALA A 42 -14.71 -10.20 -12.99
C ALA A 42 -14.71 -9.63 -11.56
N LEU A 43 -13.69 -8.85 -11.18
CA LEU A 43 -13.69 -8.08 -9.93
C LEU A 43 -14.88 -7.12 -9.83
N SER A 44 -15.44 -6.69 -10.97
CA SER A 44 -16.61 -5.81 -11.01
C SER A 44 -17.87 -6.42 -10.37
N ALA A 45 -17.90 -7.75 -10.19
CA ALA A 45 -18.99 -8.43 -9.50
C ALA A 45 -18.98 -8.17 -7.98
N LEU A 46 -17.84 -7.76 -7.41
CA LEU A 46 -17.61 -7.60 -5.97
C LEU A 46 -18.16 -6.28 -5.41
N VAL A 47 -19.43 -5.98 -5.70
CA VAL A 47 -20.07 -4.69 -5.35
C VAL A 47 -20.19 -4.45 -3.83
N ASN A 48 -20.29 -5.51 -3.04
CA ASN A 48 -20.41 -5.45 -1.59
C ASN A 48 -19.12 -5.80 -0.84
N CYS A 49 -18.02 -6.04 -1.56
CA CYS A 49 -16.78 -6.46 -0.95
C CYS A 49 -16.12 -5.30 -0.18
N GLU A 50 -15.94 -5.52 1.11
CA GLU A 50 -15.22 -4.64 2.03
C GLU A 50 -13.75 -5.07 2.18
N LYS A 51 -13.46 -6.37 2.04
CA LYS A 51 -12.10 -6.92 2.17
C LYS A 51 -11.77 -7.88 1.03
N LEU A 52 -10.78 -7.50 0.21
CA LEU A 52 -10.30 -8.30 -0.91
C LEU A 52 -8.87 -8.76 -0.66
N SER A 53 -8.65 -10.07 -0.68
CA SER A 53 -7.32 -10.67 -0.59
C SER A 53 -6.93 -11.35 -1.91
N LEU A 54 -5.87 -10.85 -2.54
CA LEU A 54 -5.26 -11.34 -3.77
C LEU A 54 -3.77 -11.68 -3.55
N SER A 55 -3.40 -11.97 -2.31
CA SER A 55 -2.02 -12.22 -1.91
C SER A 55 -1.46 -13.51 -2.51
N THR A 56 -0.14 -13.62 -2.64
CA THR A 56 0.53 -14.84 -3.13
C THR A 56 0.05 -15.22 -4.54
N ASN A 57 0.11 -14.25 -5.44
CA ASN A 57 -0.18 -14.40 -6.86
C ASN A 57 0.97 -13.77 -7.67
N CYS A 58 0.82 -13.66 -8.99
CA CYS A 58 1.83 -13.07 -9.88
C CYS A 58 1.31 -11.77 -10.52
N ILE A 59 0.48 -10.99 -9.81
CA ILE A 59 -0.15 -9.78 -10.35
C ILE A 59 0.91 -8.72 -10.56
N ASP A 60 1.02 -8.19 -11.78
CA ASP A 60 1.98 -7.15 -12.15
C ASP A 60 1.39 -5.74 -12.17
N ARG A 61 0.06 -5.63 -12.31
CA ARG A 61 -0.67 -4.37 -12.44
C ARG A 61 -2.01 -4.41 -11.70
N ILE A 62 -2.28 -3.34 -10.96
CA ILE A 62 -3.56 -3.10 -10.31
C ILE A 62 -4.54 -2.51 -11.36
N ALA A 63 -5.68 -3.17 -11.56
CA ALA A 63 -6.71 -2.73 -12.49
C ALA A 63 -8.09 -3.25 -12.09
N ASN A 64 -9.14 -2.71 -12.70
CA ASN A 64 -10.52 -3.20 -12.57
C ASN A 64 -11.11 -3.10 -11.15
N LEU A 65 -10.70 -2.09 -10.37
CA LEU A 65 -11.23 -1.80 -9.02
C LEU A 65 -12.41 -0.81 -9.00
N ASN A 66 -12.86 -0.33 -10.17
CA ASN A 66 -13.82 0.78 -10.30
C ASN A 66 -15.15 0.58 -9.57
N ASN A 67 -15.66 -0.66 -9.51
CA ASN A 67 -16.96 -0.98 -8.92
C ASN A 67 -16.89 -1.33 -7.43
N LEU A 68 -15.70 -1.44 -6.84
CA LEU A 68 -15.50 -1.84 -5.45
C LEU A 68 -15.63 -0.64 -4.50
N LYS A 69 -16.78 0.03 -4.54
CA LYS A 69 -17.07 1.28 -3.78
C LYS A 69 -17.17 1.09 -2.27
N LYS A 70 -17.16 -0.14 -1.78
CA LYS A 70 -17.18 -0.45 -0.34
C LYS A 70 -15.86 -1.02 0.16
N LEU A 71 -14.83 -1.09 -0.69
CA LEU A 71 -13.57 -1.71 -0.33
C LEU A 71 -12.83 -0.87 0.70
N ARG A 72 -12.58 -1.47 1.86
CA ARG A 72 -11.86 -0.88 3.00
C ARG A 72 -10.48 -1.50 3.14
N ILE A 73 -10.36 -2.81 2.89
CA ILE A 73 -9.12 -3.57 3.08
C ILE A 73 -8.72 -4.25 1.78
N LEU A 74 -7.54 -3.94 1.26
CA LEU A 74 -6.98 -4.55 0.06
C LEU A 74 -5.65 -5.21 0.37
N SER A 75 -5.57 -6.52 0.19
CA SER A 75 -4.34 -7.29 0.33
C SER A 75 -3.84 -7.79 -1.02
N LEU A 76 -2.67 -7.29 -1.40
CA LEU A 76 -1.91 -7.58 -2.61
C LEU A 76 -0.49 -8.05 -2.29
N GLY A 77 -0.23 -8.51 -1.07
CA GLY A 77 1.11 -8.96 -0.68
C GLY A 77 1.61 -10.17 -1.48
N ARG A 78 2.93 -10.32 -1.66
CA ARG A 78 3.55 -11.39 -2.46
C ARG A 78 2.99 -11.42 -3.89
N ASN A 79 3.19 -10.32 -4.61
CA ASN A 79 2.86 -10.16 -6.04
C ASN A 79 4.05 -9.48 -6.75
N ASN A 80 3.89 -9.14 -8.03
CA ASN A 80 4.93 -8.53 -8.86
C ASN A 80 4.61 -7.05 -9.19
N ILE A 81 3.90 -6.35 -8.30
CA ILE A 81 3.41 -4.99 -8.54
C ILE A 81 4.58 -4.01 -8.48
N LYS A 82 4.67 -3.13 -9.48
CA LYS A 82 5.76 -2.14 -9.61
C LYS A 82 5.36 -0.71 -9.24
N ASN A 83 4.07 -0.39 -9.28
CA ASN A 83 3.53 0.93 -8.98
C ASN A 83 2.08 0.84 -8.48
N LEU A 84 1.60 1.91 -7.88
CA LEU A 84 0.27 2.01 -7.28
C LEU A 84 -0.82 2.50 -8.25
N ASN A 85 -0.53 2.55 -9.56
CA ASN A 85 -1.50 3.02 -10.55
C ASN A 85 -2.73 2.10 -10.56
N GLY A 86 -3.93 2.70 -10.58
CA GLY A 86 -5.19 1.96 -10.55
C GLY A 86 -5.84 1.87 -9.16
N LEU A 87 -5.13 2.21 -8.07
CA LEU A 87 -5.73 2.34 -6.74
C LEU A 87 -6.60 3.59 -6.57
N GLU A 88 -6.46 4.58 -7.45
CA GLU A 88 -7.27 5.81 -7.47
C GLU A 88 -8.79 5.51 -7.49
N ALA A 89 -9.18 4.40 -8.11
CA ALA A 89 -10.57 3.95 -8.19
C ALA A 89 -11.24 3.65 -6.83
N VAL A 90 -10.44 3.30 -5.82
CA VAL A 90 -10.88 2.96 -4.44
C VAL A 90 -10.29 3.90 -3.40
N ALA A 91 -9.70 5.01 -3.83
CA ALA A 91 -8.96 5.91 -2.94
C ALA A 91 -9.84 6.58 -1.87
N ASP A 92 -11.13 6.77 -2.16
CA ASP A 92 -12.09 7.40 -1.24
C ASP A 92 -12.63 6.46 -0.15
N THR A 93 -12.35 5.15 -0.26
CA THR A 93 -12.95 4.12 0.61
C THR A 93 -11.89 3.27 1.31
N LEU A 94 -10.70 3.16 0.74
CA LEU A 94 -9.65 2.29 1.26
C LEU A 94 -9.08 2.83 2.58
N GLU A 95 -9.08 1.98 3.60
CA GLU A 95 -8.56 2.25 4.95
C GLU A 95 -7.29 1.45 5.23
N GLU A 96 -7.15 0.26 4.66
CA GLU A 96 -5.98 -0.60 4.83
C GLU A 96 -5.46 -1.13 3.49
N LEU A 97 -4.16 -0.95 3.25
CA LEU A 97 -3.48 -1.46 2.06
C LEU A 97 -2.31 -2.34 2.48
N TRP A 98 -2.37 -3.63 2.13
CA TRP A 98 -1.30 -4.59 2.38
C TRP A 98 -0.63 -5.00 1.07
N ILE A 99 0.55 -4.45 0.80
CA ILE A 99 1.29 -4.62 -0.45
C ILE A 99 2.74 -5.05 -0.21
N SER A 100 3.01 -5.71 0.92
CA SER A 100 4.32 -6.27 1.25
C SER A 100 4.80 -7.31 0.22
N TYR A 101 6.11 -7.47 0.05
CA TYR A 101 6.72 -8.40 -0.92
C TYR A 101 6.23 -8.14 -2.35
N ASN A 102 6.46 -6.91 -2.81
CA ASN A 102 6.22 -6.48 -4.19
C ASN A 102 7.50 -5.80 -4.72
N LEU A 103 7.43 -5.20 -5.91
CA LEU A 103 8.56 -4.55 -6.58
C LEU A 103 8.33 -3.03 -6.70
N ILE A 104 7.70 -2.42 -5.70
CA ILE A 104 7.34 -1.01 -5.73
C ILE A 104 8.57 -0.15 -5.47
N GLU A 105 8.93 0.69 -6.44
CA GLU A 105 10.03 1.65 -6.31
C GLU A 105 9.54 3.07 -6.01
N LYS A 106 8.32 3.41 -6.46
CA LYS A 106 7.74 4.76 -6.39
C LYS A 106 6.33 4.71 -5.82
N LEU A 107 6.03 5.64 -4.92
CA LEU A 107 4.75 5.80 -4.22
C LEU A 107 3.84 6.84 -4.90
N ARG A 108 4.04 7.09 -6.19
CA ARG A 108 3.14 7.93 -6.99
C ARG A 108 1.71 7.39 -6.92
N GLY A 109 0.76 8.28 -6.63
CA GLY A 109 -0.66 7.94 -6.48
C GLY A 109 -1.09 7.67 -5.03
N ILE A 110 -0.16 7.51 -4.08
CA ILE A 110 -0.53 7.25 -2.67
C ILE A 110 -1.40 8.38 -2.08
N ARG A 111 -1.11 9.64 -2.43
CA ARG A 111 -1.81 10.84 -1.97
C ARG A 111 -3.32 10.88 -2.25
N ALA A 112 -3.78 10.08 -3.22
CA ALA A 112 -5.21 9.99 -3.50
C ALA A 112 -5.97 9.34 -2.32
N MET A 113 -5.32 8.43 -1.58
CA MET A 113 -5.93 7.59 -0.56
C MET A 113 -6.05 8.29 0.80
N LYS A 114 -6.85 9.36 0.86
CA LYS A 114 -6.97 10.21 2.06
C LYS A 114 -7.50 9.50 3.32
N LYS A 115 -8.18 8.35 3.15
CA LYS A 115 -8.72 7.54 4.26
C LYS A 115 -7.80 6.41 4.71
N LEU A 116 -6.63 6.26 4.10
CA LEU A 116 -5.71 5.19 4.43
C LEU A 116 -5.14 5.39 5.85
N LYS A 117 -5.38 4.40 6.70
CA LYS A 117 -4.93 4.34 8.09
C LYS A 117 -3.76 3.39 8.29
N ILE A 118 -3.78 2.26 7.58
CA ILE A 118 -2.78 1.21 7.72
C ILE A 118 -2.16 0.92 6.35
N LEU A 119 -0.84 1.05 6.27
CA LEU A 119 -0.06 0.73 5.08
C LEU A 119 1.02 -0.29 5.41
N TYR A 120 0.87 -1.51 4.90
CA TYR A 120 1.92 -2.53 4.95
C TYR A 120 2.60 -2.63 3.59
N MET A 121 3.86 -2.26 3.53
CA MET A 121 4.66 -2.26 2.30
C MET A 121 6.10 -2.74 2.53
N SER A 122 6.29 -3.64 3.50
CA SER A 122 7.58 -4.28 3.74
C SER A 122 8.10 -5.05 2.51
N ASN A 123 9.41 -5.21 2.40
CA ASN A 123 10.07 -5.94 1.31
C ASN A 123 9.63 -5.42 -0.07
N ASN A 124 9.73 -4.10 -0.26
CA ASN A 124 9.57 -3.43 -1.57
C ASN A 124 10.92 -2.80 -1.97
N LEU A 125 10.96 -2.04 -3.06
CA LEU A 125 12.20 -1.51 -3.63
C LEU A 125 12.33 0.01 -3.48
N VAL A 126 11.66 0.61 -2.48
CA VAL A 126 11.77 2.05 -2.23
C VAL A 126 13.15 2.36 -1.67
N LYS A 127 13.95 3.12 -2.43
CA LYS A 127 15.38 3.35 -2.16
C LYS A 127 15.70 4.73 -1.59
N ASP A 128 14.85 5.71 -1.82
CA ASP A 128 15.20 7.11 -1.59
C ASP A 128 14.13 7.82 -0.78
N TRP A 129 14.58 8.61 0.21
CA TRP A 129 13.75 9.61 0.88
C TRP A 129 13.27 10.64 -0.15
N ASP A 130 14.16 10.97 -1.09
CA ASP A 130 14.13 12.14 -1.97
C ASP A 130 14.90 11.87 -3.26
N VAL A 131 14.43 12.39 -4.40
CA VAL A 131 15.29 12.59 -5.60
C VAL A 131 15.84 14.02 -5.56
N LEU A 132 16.36 14.41 -4.39
CA LEU A 132 17.16 15.62 -4.20
C LEU A 132 18.36 15.24 -3.34
N SER A 133 19.25 14.47 -3.93
CA SER A 133 20.68 14.62 -3.63
C SER A 133 20.98 16.11 -3.71
N MET A 134 21.32 16.71 -2.57
CA MET A 134 21.79 18.08 -2.44
C MET A 134 22.76 18.46 -3.56
N PHE A 135 22.35 19.31 -4.49
CA PHE A 135 23.29 20.24 -5.13
C PHE A 135 23.37 21.49 -4.26
N HIS A 136 24.00 21.35 -3.09
CA HIS A 136 24.50 22.51 -2.37
C HIS A 136 25.75 23.01 -3.09
N ASN A 137 25.54 23.90 -4.06
CA ASN A 137 26.34 25.09 -4.35
C ASN A 137 26.10 25.49 -5.80
N LEU A 138 25.24 26.48 -6.02
CA LEU A 138 25.44 27.63 -6.91
C LEU A 138 24.10 28.32 -7.16
N VAL A 139 23.93 29.44 -6.47
CA VAL A 139 23.24 30.67 -6.89
C VAL A 139 21.99 30.47 -7.78
N GLY A 140 20.82 30.54 -7.14
CA GLY A 140 19.65 31.17 -7.77
C GLY A 140 18.84 30.34 -8.77
N VAL A 141 18.44 29.11 -8.41
CA VAL A 141 17.43 28.37 -9.19
C VAL A 141 16.21 28.09 -8.31
N PHE A 142 15.07 28.67 -8.69
CA PHE A 142 13.74 28.32 -8.18
C PHE A 142 13.54 26.80 -8.30
N THR A 143 13.69 26.09 -7.18
CA THR A 143 13.54 24.64 -7.16
C THR A 143 12.04 24.33 -7.13
N PHE A 144 11.47 23.94 -8.28
CA PHE A 144 10.16 23.30 -8.31
C PHE A 144 10.27 22.00 -7.49
N VAL A 145 9.68 22.00 -6.30
CA VAL A 145 9.69 20.86 -5.36
C VAL A 145 8.97 19.68 -6.01
N VAL A 146 9.73 18.73 -6.55
CA VAL A 146 9.17 17.43 -6.96
C VAL A 146 9.10 16.58 -5.69
N ALA A 147 7.90 16.46 -5.12
CA ALA A 147 7.70 15.77 -3.84
C ALA A 147 8.38 14.38 -3.77
N ALA A 148 9.19 14.22 -2.73
CA ALA A 148 9.87 13.01 -2.28
C ALA A 148 8.93 11.80 -2.14
N GLU A 149 9.37 10.58 -2.48
CA GLU A 149 8.49 9.40 -2.47
C GLU A 149 8.03 9.02 -1.05
N PHE A 150 8.89 9.11 -0.03
CA PHE A 150 8.48 8.87 1.36
C PHE A 150 7.68 10.04 1.94
N VAL A 151 8.02 11.28 1.58
CA VAL A 151 7.29 12.49 2.03
C VAL A 151 5.85 12.48 1.52
N ARG A 152 5.54 11.80 0.41
CA ARG A 152 4.14 11.57 -0.02
C ARG A 152 3.29 10.85 1.02
N LEU A 153 3.89 10.09 1.94
CA LEU A 153 3.15 9.48 3.05
C LEU A 153 2.69 10.53 4.07
N ALA A 154 3.37 11.67 4.18
CA ALA A 154 2.95 12.80 5.01
C ALA A 154 1.68 13.47 4.47
N GLU A 155 1.39 13.32 3.17
CA GLU A 155 0.16 13.80 2.56
C GLU A 155 -1.08 12.96 2.96
N LEU A 156 -0.88 11.85 3.71
CA LEU A 156 -1.96 11.01 4.22
C LEU A 156 -2.38 11.48 5.62
N PRO A 157 -3.54 12.16 5.75
CA PRO A 157 -3.92 12.79 7.02
C PRO A 157 -4.27 11.77 8.11
N LEU A 158 -4.66 10.55 7.71
CA LEU A 158 -5.16 9.52 8.62
C LEU A 158 -4.21 8.33 8.76
N LEU A 159 -2.99 8.38 8.20
CA LEU A 159 -2.06 7.27 8.28
C LEU A 159 -1.53 7.14 9.73
N GLU A 160 -1.88 6.04 10.38
CA GLU A 160 -1.54 5.75 11.77
C GLU A 160 -0.52 4.61 11.88
N GLU A 161 -0.59 3.63 11.00
CA GLU A 161 0.30 2.46 11.04
C GLU A 161 1.00 2.23 9.71
N LEU A 162 2.33 2.13 9.77
CA LEU A 162 3.20 1.88 8.62
C LEU A 162 4.12 0.70 8.89
N VAL A 163 4.20 -0.24 7.96
CA VAL A 163 5.23 -1.28 7.94
C VAL A 163 6.02 -1.15 6.65
N PHE A 164 7.29 -0.82 6.77
CA PHE A 164 8.22 -0.45 5.72
C PHE A 164 9.54 -1.24 5.76
N VAL A 165 9.72 -2.13 6.76
CA VAL A 165 10.89 -3.04 6.89
C VAL A 165 11.28 -3.70 5.56
N GLY A 166 12.58 -3.78 5.27
CA GLY A 166 13.11 -4.50 4.10
C GLY A 166 12.95 -3.73 2.78
N ASN A 167 12.65 -2.43 2.85
CA ASN A 167 12.88 -1.53 1.73
C ASN A 167 14.33 -1.03 1.81
N PRO A 168 15.05 -0.88 0.68
CA PRO A 168 16.42 -0.40 0.67
C PRO A 168 16.61 0.96 1.38
N LEU A 169 15.58 1.81 1.38
CA LEU A 169 15.58 3.06 2.14
C LEU A 169 15.69 2.83 3.65
N GLN A 170 14.91 1.89 4.21
CA GLN A 170 14.97 1.54 5.62
C GLN A 170 16.25 0.75 5.94
N GLU A 171 16.73 -0.08 5.01
CA GLU A 171 17.99 -0.81 5.17
C GLU A 171 19.20 0.13 5.35
N LYS A 172 19.18 1.34 4.77
CA LYS A 172 20.20 2.38 5.04
C LYS A 172 20.30 2.75 6.52
N PHE A 173 19.22 2.56 7.29
CA PHE A 173 19.13 2.83 8.72
C PHE A 173 19.06 1.53 9.53
N ALA A 174 19.29 0.36 8.92
CA ALA A 174 19.22 -0.92 9.63
C ALA A 174 20.29 -1.07 10.73
N ALA A 175 21.38 -0.28 10.67
CA ALA A 175 22.39 -0.24 11.72
C ALA A 175 21.91 0.48 13.00
N ASP A 176 20.93 1.37 12.88
CA ASP A 176 20.34 2.11 14.01
C ASP A 176 18.83 2.28 13.80
N GLN A 177 18.07 1.35 14.40
CA GLN A 177 16.62 1.34 14.32
C GLN A 177 15.98 2.58 14.96
N ASN A 178 16.62 3.19 15.97
CA ASN A 178 16.12 4.43 16.57
C ASN A 178 16.21 5.58 15.57
N SER A 179 17.33 5.69 14.85
CA SER A 179 17.50 6.68 13.78
C SER A 179 16.45 6.55 12.67
N TRP A 180 16.07 5.32 12.30
CA TRP A 180 14.97 5.10 11.35
C TRP A 180 13.64 5.63 11.86
N ILE A 181 13.27 5.28 13.09
CA ILE A 181 11.98 5.68 13.68
C ILE A 181 11.91 7.20 13.81
N GLU A 182 12.97 7.85 14.30
CA GLU A 182 13.07 9.31 14.41
C GLU A 182 12.92 10.00 13.05
N GLU A 183 13.67 9.58 12.04
CA GLU A 183 13.62 10.22 10.71
C GLU A 183 12.29 10.00 9.99
N ALA A 184 11.69 8.82 10.14
CA ALA A 184 10.39 8.50 9.55
C ALA A 184 9.25 9.27 10.22
N THR A 185 9.21 9.32 11.55
CA THR A 185 8.17 10.01 12.32
C THR A 185 8.27 11.52 12.20
N LYS A 186 9.49 12.08 12.07
CA LYS A 186 9.69 13.50 11.75
C LYS A 186 9.03 13.91 10.43
N ARG A 187 9.01 13.03 9.43
CA ARG A 187 8.41 13.29 8.11
C ARG A 187 6.93 12.96 8.07
N VAL A 188 6.51 11.91 8.77
CA VAL A 188 5.11 11.46 8.84
C VAL A 188 4.67 11.53 10.30
N PRO A 189 4.37 12.74 10.82
CA PRO A 189 4.13 12.93 12.23
C PRO A 189 2.89 12.21 12.72
N ASN A 190 1.93 11.85 11.86
CA ASN A 190 0.66 11.22 12.28
C ASN A 190 0.80 9.74 12.66
N LEU A 191 1.96 9.12 12.45
CA LEU A 191 2.19 7.71 12.78
C LEU A 191 2.10 7.45 14.28
N LYS A 192 1.30 6.45 14.65
CA LYS A 192 1.21 5.86 15.98
C LYS A 192 2.03 4.58 16.09
N LYS A 193 2.25 3.89 14.96
CA LYS A 193 2.99 2.63 14.90
C LYS A 193 3.81 2.53 13.62
N LEU A 194 5.09 2.21 13.77
CA LEU A 194 6.05 2.06 12.68
C LEU A 194 6.81 0.75 12.84
N ASP A 195 6.76 -0.11 11.83
CA ASP A 195 7.49 -1.39 11.78
C ASP A 195 7.25 -2.30 13.00
N GLY A 196 6.02 -2.29 13.51
CA GLY A 196 5.66 -3.04 14.70
C GLY A 196 5.95 -2.33 16.03
N THR A 197 6.69 -1.22 16.00
CA THR A 197 7.04 -0.43 17.19
C THR A 197 6.03 0.69 17.40
N LEU A 198 5.54 0.84 18.64
CA LEU A 198 4.68 1.98 18.99
C LEU A 198 5.52 3.25 19.01
N VAL A 199 5.06 4.25 18.26
CA VAL A 199 5.63 5.59 18.29
C VAL A 199 4.95 6.31 19.45
N VAL A 200 5.57 6.26 20.61
CA VAL A 200 5.15 7.06 21.76
C VAL A 200 5.56 8.49 21.46
N LYS A 201 4.58 9.35 21.18
CA LYS A 201 4.83 10.78 21.27
C LYS A 201 4.78 11.12 22.75
N GLU A 202 5.77 11.86 23.25
CA GLU A 202 5.53 12.65 24.44
C GLU A 202 4.34 13.54 24.08
N GLU A 203 3.18 13.24 24.66
CA GLU A 203 2.07 14.18 24.63
C GLU A 203 2.64 15.45 25.26
N GLU A 204 2.80 16.51 24.47
CA GLU A 204 2.75 17.84 25.06
C GLU A 204 1.39 17.87 25.76
N GLU A 205 1.43 17.68 27.08
CA GLU A 205 0.34 18.06 27.95
C GLU A 205 -0.04 19.48 27.53
N GLU A 206 -1.13 19.62 26.77
CA GLU A 206 -1.82 20.89 26.62
C GLU A 206 -2.33 21.23 28.03
N GLY A 207 -1.45 21.81 28.83
CA GLY A 207 -1.75 22.41 30.10
C GLY A 207 -2.50 23.71 29.88
N GLY A 208 -3.61 23.87 30.61
CA GLY A 208 -4.16 25.17 30.99
C GLY A 208 -5.42 25.61 30.28
#